data_AF-A0A059F449-F1
#
_entry.id   AF-A0A059F449-F1
#
_cell.length_a   1.000
_cell.length_b   1.000
_cell.length_c   1.000
_cell.angle_alpha   90.00
_cell.angle_beta   90.00
_cell.angle_gamma   90.00
#
_symmetry.space_group_name_H-M   'P 1'
#
loop_
_entity.id
_entity.type
_entity.pdbx_description
1 polymer ?
#
loop_
_entity_poly.entity_id
_entity_poly.type
_entity_poly.pdbx_seq_one_letter_code
_entity_poly.pdbx_strand_id
1 'polypeptide(L)'
;MESEISNITQEKLRIKGKDQGNLEINIHKQPILRFAPEPSGYLHLGHAKAFFLNHHFSKDFFRVRIDDTNPLKETLEYENSIKKDLLMISSKRLFFSRSSDYFNALIFYAHKFIELGYAYADNTPVEQMRDERDKGIENENRNNSVEKNKEIFVSMLNQKNKEYCLRAKIDIKHKNKSLRDPVIFRFNFVHHYIYGDKYFVYPTYDFACPIIDSIECITNVFRSNEYRDRNAQYNWFIKKLKTVTFNKCELSEYIKEEKKENSKIIEDFLFFKNNCNELIHESNFNIYKKENILSLFNFLDEKITNHNNSDKITNNDFNDELIIFNYYLPKFAPEIVDFSRMSFENTILSKRNLKEIISDNKLTWDDPRIPTIRGIIRKGLNIEALKEYVLMQGVAQKNSVFSWDKLWSINKKVIDDLSGRYFCIEEKDLVEFVISDVTLNYYKSVPLHRKNPSLGEKSLFYGDIIYLNKNDVNLIKDSEFTLMYFSCAKIIGNKIFLTDSDVRKSKHKIHWVPKQNSVRIKLINYTDLLREDKFNHESKEEEWGVAEEEVLKAKGVVQFERMGYYYVDQKGIFNLVPYTVQVKKY
;
A
#
# COMPACT_ATOMS: atom_id res chain seq x y z
N MET A 1 -18.37 9.38 32.63
CA MET A 1 -17.82 10.51 31.83
C MET A 1 -16.90 10.07 30.69
N GLU A 2 -15.66 9.57 30.85
CA GLU A 2 -14.85 9.09 29.68
C GLU A 2 -15.52 7.94 28.91
N SER A 3 -16.16 7.00 29.61
CA SER A 3 -16.91 5.88 29.01
C SER A 3 -18.20 6.29 28.29
N GLU A 4 -18.79 7.44 28.65
CA GLU A 4 -20.03 7.95 28.03
C GLU A 4 -19.74 8.78 26.78
N ILE A 5 -18.59 9.47 26.74
CA ILE A 5 -18.12 10.26 25.60
C ILE A 5 -17.66 9.36 24.45
N SER A 6 -16.95 8.27 24.75
CA SER A 6 -16.52 7.25 23.79
C SER A 6 -17.68 6.68 22.97
N ASN A 7 -18.86 6.50 23.59
CA ASN A 7 -20.03 5.91 22.96
C ASN A 7 -20.76 6.87 21.99
N ILE A 8 -20.50 8.18 22.04
CA ILE A 8 -21.21 9.18 21.21
C ILE A 8 -20.51 9.39 19.85
N THR A 9 -19.21 9.17 19.78
CA THR A 9 -18.37 9.45 18.59
C THR A 9 -17.82 8.20 17.91
N GLN A 10 -18.02 7.03 18.51
CA GLN A 10 -17.70 5.75 17.91
C GLN A 10 -18.95 5.06 17.38
N GLU A 11 -18.77 4.28 16.31
CA GLU A 11 -19.77 3.37 15.77
C GLU A 11 -19.21 1.97 15.73
N LYS A 12 -20.06 0.98 16.03
CA LYS A 12 -19.73 -0.42 15.82
C LYS A 12 -19.88 -0.74 14.34
N LEU A 13 -18.77 -0.88 13.65
CA LEU A 13 -18.77 -1.41 12.29
C LEU A 13 -18.63 -2.93 12.36
N ARG A 14 -19.67 -3.61 11.89
CA ARG A 14 -19.61 -5.05 11.64
C ARG A 14 -18.96 -5.28 10.29
N ILE A 15 -17.68 -5.62 10.30
CA ILE A 15 -16.96 -6.01 9.08
C ILE A 15 -17.37 -7.42 8.75
N LYS A 16 -18.15 -7.58 7.69
CA LYS A 16 -18.54 -8.89 7.18
C LYS A 16 -17.42 -9.49 6.33
N GLY A 17 -16.57 -10.31 6.93
CA GLY A 17 -15.72 -11.22 6.16
C GLY A 17 -16.58 -12.37 5.66
N LYS A 18 -16.79 -12.48 4.34
CA LYS A 18 -17.59 -13.58 3.77
C LYS A 18 -17.00 -14.95 4.13
N ASP A 19 -15.67 -15.02 4.28
CA ASP A 19 -14.93 -16.28 4.44
C ASP A 19 -14.24 -16.45 5.80
N GLN A 20 -14.12 -15.40 6.63
CA GLN A 20 -13.33 -15.43 7.89
C GLN A 20 -14.12 -15.01 9.15
N GLY A 21 -15.44 -14.92 9.04
CA GLY A 21 -16.32 -14.51 10.13
C GLY A 21 -16.47 -12.99 10.26
N ASN A 22 -17.50 -12.58 11.00
CA ASN A 22 -17.79 -11.18 11.23
C ASN A 22 -17.01 -10.68 12.45
N LEU A 23 -16.28 -9.57 12.31
CA LEU A 23 -15.68 -8.87 13.44
C LEU A 23 -16.46 -7.57 13.66
N GLU A 24 -16.89 -7.31 14.88
CA GLU A 24 -17.31 -5.97 15.29
C GLU A 24 -16.06 -5.19 15.69
N ILE A 25 -15.80 -4.09 14.99
CA ILE A 25 -14.76 -3.14 15.37
C ILE A 25 -15.43 -1.85 15.83
N ASN A 26 -14.82 -1.20 16.82
CA ASN A 26 -15.16 0.18 17.15
C ASN A 26 -14.39 1.08 16.19
N ILE A 27 -15.10 1.85 15.38
CA ILE A 27 -14.52 2.87 14.52
C ILE A 27 -15.00 4.25 14.97
N HIS A 28 -14.18 5.27 14.79
CA HIS A 28 -14.66 6.65 14.97
C HIS A 28 -15.60 7.06 13.83
N LYS A 29 -16.61 7.91 14.09
CA LYS A 29 -17.54 8.44 13.07
C LYS A 29 -16.85 9.18 11.94
N GLN A 30 -15.77 9.89 12.25
CA GLN A 30 -14.86 10.51 11.29
C GLN A 30 -13.48 9.86 11.47
N PRO A 31 -13.22 8.71 10.84
CA PRO A 31 -12.02 7.94 11.10
C PRO A 31 -10.81 8.48 10.33
N ILE A 32 -9.75 8.77 11.08
CA ILE A 32 -8.44 9.16 10.56
C ILE A 32 -7.51 7.96 10.75
N LEU A 33 -7.10 7.36 9.62
CA LEU A 33 -6.25 6.18 9.59
C LEU A 33 -4.92 6.50 8.91
N ARG A 34 -3.95 5.61 9.12
CA ARG A 34 -2.66 5.67 8.44
C ARG A 34 -2.12 4.32 8.00
N PHE A 35 -1.46 4.31 6.86
CA PHE A 35 -0.57 3.24 6.46
C PHE A 35 0.87 3.67 6.72
N ALA A 36 1.62 2.89 7.52
CA ALA A 36 2.95 3.24 7.97
C ALA A 36 4.02 2.21 7.52
N PRO A 37 4.44 2.20 6.23
CA PRO A 37 5.47 1.31 5.75
C PRO A 37 6.88 1.82 6.07
N GLU A 38 7.78 0.91 6.41
CA GLU A 38 9.22 1.19 6.46
C GLU A 38 9.79 1.29 5.03
N PRO A 39 10.64 2.28 4.70
CA PRO A 39 11.28 2.40 3.39
C PRO A 39 12.50 1.47 3.28
N SER A 40 12.32 0.19 3.59
CA SER A 40 13.38 -0.85 3.60
C SER A 40 13.21 -1.94 2.53
N GLY A 41 12.21 -1.78 1.64
CA GLY A 41 11.96 -2.65 0.50
C GLY A 41 10.70 -2.26 -0.28
N TYR A 42 10.48 -2.94 -1.40
CA TYR A 42 9.31 -2.73 -2.27
C TYR A 42 8.01 -3.26 -1.65
N LEU A 43 6.88 -2.63 -1.97
CA LEU A 43 5.56 -3.10 -1.53
C LEU A 43 5.20 -4.43 -2.21
N HIS A 44 4.54 -5.28 -1.45
CA HIS A 44 4.11 -6.62 -1.87
C HIS A 44 2.70 -6.92 -1.36
N LEU A 45 2.12 -8.06 -1.76
CA LEU A 45 0.73 -8.40 -1.42
C LEU A 45 0.41 -8.35 0.08
N GLY A 46 1.36 -8.71 0.96
CA GLY A 46 1.20 -8.52 2.41
C GLY A 46 0.92 -7.06 2.81
N HIS A 47 1.53 -6.09 2.15
CA HIS A 47 1.27 -4.66 2.35
C HIS A 47 -0.07 -4.22 1.76
N ALA A 48 -0.54 -4.85 0.68
CA ALA A 48 -1.83 -4.54 0.05
C ALA A 48 -2.98 -4.64 1.05
N LYS A 49 -2.99 -5.69 1.90
CA LYS A 49 -4.04 -5.85 2.93
C LYS A 49 -4.04 -4.69 3.92
N ALA A 50 -2.88 -4.35 4.45
CA ALA A 50 -2.75 -3.23 5.38
C ALA A 50 -3.18 -1.90 4.74
N PHE A 51 -2.72 -1.64 3.50
CA PHE A 51 -3.06 -0.43 2.78
C PHE A 51 -4.56 -0.33 2.47
N PHE A 52 -5.15 -1.33 1.80
CA PHE A 52 -6.56 -1.25 1.38
C PHE A 52 -7.54 -1.28 2.54
N LEU A 53 -7.23 -1.96 3.66
CA LEU A 53 -8.06 -1.86 4.86
C LEU A 53 -8.05 -0.44 5.42
N ASN A 54 -6.86 0.15 5.65
CA ASN A 54 -6.79 1.52 6.15
C ASN A 54 -7.42 2.53 5.18
N HIS A 55 -7.14 2.37 3.88
CA HIS A 55 -7.66 3.22 2.81
C HIS A 55 -9.18 3.13 2.67
N HIS A 56 -9.77 1.94 2.82
CA HIS A 56 -11.22 1.76 2.71
C HIS A 56 -11.96 2.39 3.88
N PHE A 57 -11.47 2.17 5.11
CA PHE A 57 -12.11 2.67 6.32
C PHE A 57 -11.81 4.15 6.62
N SER A 58 -10.76 4.72 6.05
CA SER A 58 -10.56 6.17 6.12
C SER A 58 -11.67 6.92 5.39
N LYS A 59 -12.00 8.14 5.81
CA LYS A 59 -12.85 9.03 5.00
C LYS A 59 -11.99 9.90 4.09
N ASP A 60 -12.14 11.22 4.16
CA ASP A 60 -11.46 12.20 3.32
C ASP A 60 -9.96 12.29 3.63
N PHE A 61 -9.57 11.83 4.82
CA PHE A 61 -8.20 11.92 5.30
C PHE A 61 -7.58 10.55 5.49
N PHE A 62 -6.57 10.26 4.68
CA PHE A 62 -5.76 9.06 4.79
C PHE A 62 -4.28 9.41 4.79
N ARG A 63 -3.61 9.13 5.91
CA ARG A 63 -2.19 9.40 6.08
C ARG A 63 -1.35 8.23 5.58
N VAL A 64 -0.23 8.56 4.97
CA VAL A 64 0.84 7.60 4.67
C VAL A 64 2.08 8.12 5.36
N ARG A 65 2.50 7.42 6.41
CA ARG A 65 3.71 7.78 7.16
C ARG A 65 4.84 6.86 6.75
N ILE A 66 5.85 7.40 6.09
CA ILE A 66 7.07 6.64 5.84
C ILE A 66 7.76 6.47 7.19
N ASP A 67 7.77 5.25 7.70
CA ASP A 67 8.30 4.98 9.02
C ASP A 67 9.79 4.74 8.95
N ASP A 68 10.54 5.83 9.07
CA ASP A 68 11.97 5.90 8.83
C ASP A 68 12.79 6.17 10.08
N THR A 69 12.45 5.45 11.15
CA THR A 69 13.19 5.54 12.43
C THR A 69 14.48 4.71 12.43
N ASN A 70 14.74 3.89 11.41
CA ASN A 70 15.86 2.96 11.37
C ASN A 70 16.83 3.24 10.20
N PRO A 71 17.86 4.08 10.41
CA PRO A 71 18.73 4.56 9.33
C PRO A 71 19.57 3.46 8.65
N LEU A 72 19.63 2.25 9.21
CA LEU A 72 20.45 1.14 8.67
C LEU A 72 19.91 0.49 7.40
N LYS A 73 18.58 0.49 7.20
CA LYS A 73 17.93 -0.32 6.17
C LYS A 73 17.17 0.52 5.15
N GLU A 74 17.15 1.83 5.34
CA GLU A 74 16.22 2.75 4.71
C GLU A 74 16.91 3.53 3.61
N THR A 75 16.23 3.71 2.48
CA THR A 75 16.79 4.40 1.32
C THR A 75 15.77 5.31 0.65
N LEU A 76 16.27 6.37 -0.01
CA LEU A 76 15.43 7.27 -0.79
C LEU A 76 14.79 6.55 -2.01
N GLU A 77 15.46 5.54 -2.55
CA GLU A 77 14.92 4.67 -3.61
C GLU A 77 13.63 3.97 -3.15
N TYR A 78 13.66 3.31 -1.99
CA TYR A 78 12.49 2.61 -1.47
C TYR A 78 11.37 3.57 -1.08
N GLU A 79 11.69 4.71 -0.46
CA GLU A 79 10.68 5.74 -0.17
C GLU A 79 9.97 6.20 -1.46
N ASN A 80 10.75 6.57 -2.49
CA ASN A 80 10.19 7.03 -3.76
C ASN A 80 9.37 5.94 -4.45
N SER A 81 9.83 4.69 -4.39
CA SER A 81 9.08 3.57 -4.94
C SER A 81 7.76 3.34 -4.22
N ILE A 82 7.75 3.36 -2.89
CA ILE A 82 6.55 3.23 -2.06
C ILE A 82 5.56 4.34 -2.43
N LYS A 83 5.99 5.60 -2.46
CA LYS A 83 5.10 6.73 -2.82
C LYS A 83 4.48 6.55 -4.20
N LYS A 84 5.29 6.17 -5.20
CA LYS A 84 4.81 5.92 -6.57
C LYS A 84 3.78 4.79 -6.62
N ASP A 85 4.05 3.69 -5.92
CA ASP A 85 3.15 2.53 -5.89
C ASP A 85 1.83 2.88 -5.20
N LEU A 86 1.87 3.60 -4.08
CA LEU A 86 0.67 4.01 -3.35
C LEU A 86 -0.17 5.02 -4.13
N LEU A 87 0.44 5.98 -4.81
CA LEU A 87 -0.27 6.91 -5.69
C LEU A 87 -0.93 6.21 -6.87
N MET A 88 -0.30 5.16 -7.41
CA MET A 88 -0.85 4.36 -8.50
C MET A 88 -2.09 3.55 -8.07
N ILE A 89 -2.12 3.04 -6.84
CA ILE A 89 -3.21 2.15 -6.38
C ILE A 89 -4.28 2.86 -5.53
N SER A 90 -4.07 4.12 -5.15
CA SER A 90 -5.01 4.86 -4.32
C SER A 90 -6.11 5.51 -5.15
N SER A 91 -7.36 5.32 -4.74
CA SER A 91 -8.51 6.08 -5.27
C SER A 91 -8.79 7.37 -4.47
N LYS A 92 -7.92 7.74 -3.53
CA LYS A 92 -8.05 8.90 -2.63
C LYS A 92 -6.76 9.70 -2.62
N ARG A 93 -6.85 10.99 -2.26
CA ARG A 93 -5.68 11.80 -1.95
C ARG A 93 -4.92 11.19 -0.77
N LEU A 94 -3.59 11.14 -0.89
CA LEU A 94 -2.69 10.63 0.15
C LEU A 94 -1.93 11.79 0.79
N PHE A 95 -1.82 11.79 2.12
CA PHE A 95 -1.07 12.79 2.89
C PHE A 95 0.20 12.16 3.43
N PHE A 96 1.36 12.59 2.92
CA PHE A 96 2.65 11.97 3.24
C PHE A 96 3.40 12.70 4.37
N SER A 97 3.78 11.94 5.40
CA SER A 97 4.70 12.34 6.47
C SER A 97 5.85 11.34 6.58
N ARG A 98 6.90 11.70 7.32
CA ARG A 98 7.94 10.77 7.76
C ARG A 98 7.94 10.69 9.28
N SER A 99 8.29 9.54 9.85
CA SER A 99 8.55 9.47 11.29
C SER A 99 9.69 10.43 11.68
N SER A 100 10.67 10.60 10.79
CA SER A 100 11.79 11.53 10.97
C SER A 100 11.40 13.01 11.00
N ASP A 101 10.27 13.38 10.37
CA ASP A 101 9.73 14.76 10.44
C ASP A 101 9.42 15.15 11.90
N TYR A 102 9.27 14.16 12.80
CA TYR A 102 8.91 14.32 14.21
C TYR A 102 10.07 14.08 15.20
N PHE A 103 11.33 13.93 14.75
CA PHE A 103 12.45 13.59 15.64
C PHE A 103 12.65 14.58 16.79
N ASN A 104 12.57 15.89 16.53
CA ASN A 104 12.71 16.88 17.60
C ASN A 104 11.60 16.70 18.65
N ALA A 105 10.35 16.46 18.21
CA ALA A 105 9.23 16.26 19.13
C ALA A 105 9.38 14.98 19.95
N LEU A 106 9.90 13.92 19.33
CA LEU A 106 10.20 12.67 20.04
C LEU A 106 11.32 12.87 21.08
N ILE A 107 12.35 13.66 20.77
CA ILE A 107 13.40 14.04 21.72
C ILE A 107 12.81 14.87 22.87
N PHE A 108 11.95 15.84 22.57
CA PHE A 108 11.23 16.63 23.57
C PHE A 108 10.43 15.73 24.52
N TYR A 109 9.63 14.80 24.00
CA TYR A 109 8.88 13.87 24.84
C TYR A 109 9.78 12.94 25.63
N ALA A 110 10.94 12.52 25.10
CA ALA A 110 11.91 11.77 25.88
C ALA A 110 12.42 12.57 27.08
N HIS A 111 12.73 13.86 26.93
CA HIS A 111 13.06 14.73 28.05
C HIS A 111 11.93 14.79 29.09
N LYS A 112 10.68 14.99 28.65
CA LYS A 112 9.52 15.00 29.56
C LYS A 112 9.30 13.66 30.27
N PHE A 113 9.56 12.55 29.59
CA PHE A 113 9.49 11.23 30.20
C PHE A 113 10.57 11.03 31.26
N ILE A 114 11.78 11.57 31.07
CA ILE A 114 12.82 11.57 32.10
C ILE A 114 12.40 12.43 33.30
N GLU A 115 11.91 13.65 33.06
CA GLU A 115 11.47 14.58 34.12
C GLU A 115 10.34 14.00 34.98
N LEU A 116 9.42 13.26 34.38
CA LEU A 116 8.31 12.59 35.07
C LEU A 116 8.70 11.23 35.69
N GLY A 117 9.98 10.82 35.59
CA GLY A 117 10.47 9.54 36.11
C GLY A 117 9.99 8.31 35.32
N TYR A 118 9.54 8.50 34.09
CA TYR A 118 9.07 7.46 33.17
C TYR A 118 10.16 6.89 32.26
N ALA A 119 11.38 7.43 32.30
CA ALA A 119 12.51 6.94 31.53
C ALA A 119 13.83 7.12 32.28
N TYR A 120 14.81 6.28 31.96
CA TYR A 120 16.18 6.34 32.49
C TYR A 120 17.20 5.92 31.43
N ALA A 121 18.43 6.43 31.57
CA ALA A 121 19.54 6.09 30.68
C ALA A 121 20.26 4.83 31.18
N ASP A 122 20.65 3.96 30.27
CA ASP A 122 21.22 2.65 30.56
C ASP A 122 22.35 2.29 29.57
N ASN A 123 23.53 1.98 30.09
CA ASN A 123 24.71 1.50 29.35
C ASN A 123 25.00 0.00 29.53
N THR A 124 24.05 -0.76 30.08
CA THR A 124 24.19 -2.21 30.20
C THR A 124 24.40 -2.84 28.81
N PRO A 125 25.41 -3.71 28.61
CA PRO A 125 25.63 -4.38 27.34
C PRO A 125 24.37 -5.10 26.82
N VAL A 126 24.15 -5.09 25.50
CA VAL A 126 22.89 -5.54 24.88
C VAL A 126 22.48 -6.97 25.29
N GLU A 127 23.41 -7.92 25.29
CA GLU A 127 23.09 -9.32 25.66
C GLU A 127 22.76 -9.46 27.15
N GLN A 128 23.47 -8.74 28.02
CA GLN A 128 23.17 -8.70 29.45
C GLN A 128 21.79 -8.05 29.70
N MET A 129 21.51 -6.91 29.07
CA MET A 129 20.22 -6.23 29.17
C MET A 129 19.07 -7.15 28.73
N ARG A 130 19.26 -7.95 27.67
CA ARG A 130 18.26 -8.93 27.23
C ARG A 130 18.01 -9.99 28.30
N ASP A 131 19.07 -10.59 28.82
CA ASP A 131 18.96 -11.63 29.87
C ASP A 131 18.31 -11.08 31.15
N GLU A 132 18.73 -9.90 31.61
CA GLU A 132 18.13 -9.21 32.77
C GLU A 132 16.64 -8.94 32.56
N ARG A 133 16.26 -8.43 31.37
CA ARG A 133 14.84 -8.21 31.02
C ARG A 133 14.06 -9.51 30.95
N ASP A 134 14.64 -10.58 30.43
CA ASP A 134 13.99 -11.88 30.35
C ASP A 134 13.78 -12.51 31.74
N LYS A 135 14.70 -12.27 32.67
CA LYS A 135 14.62 -12.72 34.08
C LYS A 135 13.87 -11.75 34.99
N GLY A 136 13.61 -10.52 34.55
CA GLY A 136 12.95 -9.48 35.34
C GLY A 136 13.85 -8.89 36.45
N ILE A 137 15.15 -8.82 36.19
CA ILE A 137 16.17 -8.27 37.07
C ILE A 137 16.29 -6.77 36.82
N GLU A 138 16.31 -5.98 37.89
CA GLU A 138 16.56 -4.53 37.83
C GLU A 138 18.07 -4.27 37.76
N ASN A 139 18.51 -3.45 36.82
CA ASN A 139 19.88 -2.95 36.82
C ASN A 139 20.02 -1.67 37.65
N GLU A 140 21.26 -1.35 38.02
CA GLU A 140 21.58 -0.20 38.86
C GLU A 140 21.16 1.13 38.23
N ASN A 141 21.27 1.23 36.90
CA ASN A 141 20.90 2.43 36.13
C ASN A 141 19.42 2.80 36.24
N ARG A 142 18.54 1.83 36.52
CA ARG A 142 17.10 2.05 36.71
C ARG A 142 16.78 3.05 37.83
N ASN A 143 17.69 3.19 38.79
CA ASN A 143 17.56 4.08 39.95
C ASN A 143 18.38 5.37 39.84
N ASN A 144 18.94 5.68 38.65
CA ASN A 144 19.55 6.98 38.38
C ASN A 144 18.58 8.13 38.68
N SER A 145 19.08 9.25 39.21
CA SER A 145 18.27 10.45 39.43
C SER A 145 17.81 11.06 38.08
N VAL A 146 16.78 11.90 38.15
CA VAL A 146 16.25 12.60 36.97
C VAL A 146 17.32 13.46 36.31
N GLU A 147 18.12 14.17 37.12
CA GLU A 147 19.20 15.05 36.67
C GLU A 147 20.27 14.26 35.94
N LYS A 148 20.73 13.14 36.52
CA LYS A 148 21.74 12.27 35.91
C LYS A 148 21.23 11.70 34.58
N ASN A 149 19.98 11.24 34.52
CA ASN A 149 19.39 10.74 33.28
C ASN A 149 19.29 11.84 32.20
N LYS A 150 18.92 13.07 32.58
CA LYS A 150 18.84 14.21 31.67
C LYS A 150 20.21 14.58 31.11
N GLU A 151 21.24 14.65 31.97
CA GLU A 151 22.63 14.91 31.56
C GLU A 151 23.13 13.84 30.58
N ILE A 152 22.90 12.55 30.89
CA ILE A 152 23.29 11.46 30.00
C ILE A 152 22.57 11.58 28.66
N PHE A 153 21.25 11.79 28.64
CA PHE A 153 20.52 11.88 27.38
C PHE A 153 20.97 13.08 26.53
N VAL A 154 21.20 14.26 27.13
CA VAL A 154 21.80 15.41 26.42
C VAL A 154 23.18 15.07 25.86
N SER A 155 24.00 14.36 26.63
CA SER A 155 25.33 13.95 26.16
C SER A 155 25.27 12.89 25.04
N MET A 156 24.24 12.03 25.02
CA MET A 156 23.98 11.11 23.90
C MET A 156 23.66 11.88 22.62
N LEU A 157 22.78 12.90 22.71
CA LEU A 157 22.43 13.77 21.58
C LEU A 157 23.67 14.50 21.03
N ASN A 158 24.58 14.88 21.92
CA ASN A 158 25.89 15.47 21.58
C ASN A 158 26.97 14.43 21.24
N GLN A 159 26.61 13.17 21.03
CA GLN A 159 27.51 12.08 20.61
C GLN A 159 28.68 11.79 21.58
N LYS A 160 28.56 12.13 22.87
CA LYS A 160 29.61 11.86 23.87
C LYS A 160 29.46 10.47 24.51
N ASN A 161 28.24 10.09 24.88
CA ASN A 161 27.92 8.83 25.55
C ASN A 161 27.20 7.88 24.59
N LYS A 162 27.98 7.13 23.82
CA LYS A 162 27.50 6.34 22.66
C LYS A 162 27.07 4.92 23.06
N GLU A 163 27.50 4.46 24.22
CA GLU A 163 27.18 3.19 24.83
C GLU A 163 25.82 3.18 25.54
N TYR A 164 25.26 4.35 25.80
CA TYR A 164 23.97 4.49 26.46
C TYR A 164 22.80 4.35 25.49
N CYS A 165 21.70 3.83 26.01
CA CYS A 165 20.37 3.93 25.44
C CYS A 165 19.42 4.56 26.46
N LEU A 166 18.26 5.04 26.01
CA LEU A 166 17.19 5.47 26.91
C LEU A 166 16.15 4.36 26.97
N ARG A 167 15.71 3.99 28.18
CA ARG A 167 14.69 2.97 28.43
C ARG A 167 13.48 3.58 29.12
N ALA A 168 12.28 3.12 28.77
CA ALA A 168 11.09 3.43 29.56
C ALA A 168 11.16 2.73 30.92
N LYS A 169 10.66 3.37 31.97
CA LYS A 169 10.52 2.82 33.33
C LYS A 169 9.07 2.42 33.54
N ILE A 170 8.77 1.14 33.34
CA ILE A 170 7.40 0.59 33.35
C ILE A 170 7.28 -0.40 34.52
N ASP A 171 7.51 -1.69 34.27
CA ASP A 171 7.51 -2.76 35.25
C ASP A 171 8.40 -3.90 34.74
N ILE A 172 9.58 -4.01 35.32
CA ILE A 172 10.59 -5.00 34.96
C ILE A 172 10.15 -6.45 35.25
N LYS A 173 9.18 -6.64 36.15
CA LYS A 173 8.65 -7.96 36.54
C LYS A 173 7.33 -8.27 35.82
N HIS A 174 6.89 -7.40 34.91
CA HIS A 174 5.62 -7.55 34.23
C HIS A 174 5.52 -8.88 33.48
N LYS A 175 4.35 -9.53 33.49
CA LYS A 175 4.12 -10.81 32.79
C LYS A 175 4.31 -10.68 31.28
N ASN A 176 3.78 -9.61 30.70
CA ASN A 176 4.05 -9.24 29.31
C ASN A 176 5.46 -8.62 29.20
N LYS A 177 6.36 -9.32 28.52
CA LYS A 177 7.77 -8.92 28.34
C LYS A 177 7.96 -7.61 27.57
N SER A 178 6.99 -7.18 26.74
CA SER A 178 7.07 -5.90 26.04
C SER A 178 7.03 -4.70 26.98
N LEU A 179 6.46 -4.87 28.18
CA LEU A 179 6.38 -3.86 29.23
C LEU A 179 7.58 -3.87 30.19
N ARG A 180 8.55 -4.77 30.00
CA ARG A 180 9.76 -4.82 30.82
C ARG A 180 10.77 -3.81 30.31
N ASP A 181 10.64 -2.58 30.80
CA ASP A 181 11.51 -1.43 30.56
C ASP A 181 12.14 -1.42 29.14
N PRO A 182 11.30 -1.28 28.09
CA PRO A 182 11.77 -1.32 26.71
C PRO A 182 12.66 -0.13 26.37
N VAL A 183 13.63 -0.33 25.48
CA VAL A 183 14.44 0.74 24.90
C VAL A 183 13.55 1.68 24.08
N ILE A 184 13.68 2.99 24.28
CA ILE A 184 12.93 4.04 23.59
C ILE A 184 13.81 4.90 22.67
N PHE A 185 15.09 5.07 22.99
CA PHE A 185 16.09 5.69 22.11
C PHE A 185 17.41 4.93 22.16
N ARG A 186 18.15 4.94 21.05
CA ARG A 186 19.48 4.32 20.95
C ARG A 186 20.42 5.16 20.10
N PHE A 187 21.70 5.17 20.45
CA PHE A 187 22.73 5.74 19.60
C PHE A 187 23.00 4.84 18.38
N ASN A 188 23.25 5.43 17.21
CA ASN A 188 23.68 4.74 16.01
C ASN A 188 24.57 5.67 15.17
N PHE A 189 25.73 5.17 14.73
CA PHE A 189 26.68 5.91 13.89
C PHE A 189 26.22 6.12 12.44
N VAL A 190 25.12 5.47 12.05
CA VAL A 190 24.63 5.55 10.67
C VAL A 190 23.85 6.83 10.42
N HIS A 191 24.23 7.50 9.35
CA HIS A 191 23.62 8.72 8.84
C HIS A 191 22.18 8.47 8.38
N HIS A 192 21.28 9.42 8.66
CA HIS A 192 19.91 9.33 8.19
C HIS A 192 19.84 9.69 6.70
N TYR A 193 19.19 8.87 5.87
CA TYR A 193 19.13 9.09 4.41
C TYR A 193 18.47 10.42 3.99
N ILE A 194 17.69 11.07 4.88
CA ILE A 194 17.13 12.43 4.68
C ILE A 194 17.93 13.52 5.37
N TYR A 195 18.39 13.28 6.61
CA TYR A 195 18.92 14.34 7.49
C TYR A 195 20.44 14.28 7.68
N GLY A 196 21.13 13.33 7.04
CA GLY A 196 22.57 13.14 7.15
C GLY A 196 23.01 12.99 8.61
N ASP A 197 23.90 13.89 9.03
CA ASP A 197 24.55 13.92 10.36
C ASP A 197 23.78 14.67 11.43
N LYS A 198 22.56 15.14 11.14
CA LYS A 198 21.81 15.93 12.12
C LYS A 198 21.47 15.14 13.39
N TYR A 199 21.22 13.84 13.25
CA TYR A 199 20.82 12.97 14.34
C TYR A 199 21.68 11.72 14.39
N PHE A 200 22.07 11.31 15.61
CA PHE A 200 22.76 10.04 15.88
C PHE A 200 22.08 9.22 16.98
N VAL A 201 20.98 9.75 17.55
CA VAL A 201 20.19 9.12 18.59
C VAL A 201 18.78 8.97 18.06
N TYR A 202 18.39 7.73 17.76
CA TYR A 202 17.18 7.42 17.04
C TYR A 202 16.14 6.78 17.95
N PRO A 203 14.86 7.18 17.85
CA PRO A 203 13.79 6.57 18.61
C PRO A 203 13.52 5.16 18.12
N THR A 204 13.01 4.30 18.99
CA THR A 204 12.48 3.01 18.56
C THR A 204 11.04 3.15 18.04
N TYR A 205 10.62 2.22 17.19
CA TYR A 205 9.24 2.15 16.70
C TYR A 205 8.19 2.22 17.82
N ASP A 206 8.39 1.45 18.89
CA ASP A 206 7.41 1.34 19.97
C ASP A 206 7.22 2.65 20.76
N PHE A 207 8.24 3.52 20.76
CA PHE A 207 8.16 4.85 21.34
C PHE A 207 7.61 5.88 20.33
N ALA A 208 8.14 5.87 19.10
CA ALA A 208 7.80 6.84 18.07
C ALA A 208 6.34 6.72 17.61
N CYS A 209 5.89 5.49 17.31
CA CYS A 209 4.58 5.24 16.71
C CYS A 209 3.40 5.78 17.54
N PRO A 210 3.24 5.48 18.85
CA PRO A 210 2.12 6.01 19.63
C PRO A 210 2.14 7.53 19.78
N ILE A 211 3.33 8.12 19.88
CA ILE A 211 3.48 9.58 19.97
C ILE A 211 3.01 10.21 18.67
N ILE A 212 3.58 9.78 17.54
CA ILE A 212 3.24 10.33 16.21
C ILE A 212 1.78 10.06 15.86
N ASP A 213 1.25 8.87 16.14
CA ASP A 213 -0.18 8.58 15.92
C ASP A 213 -1.08 9.54 16.72
N SER A 214 -0.68 9.92 17.94
CA SER A 214 -1.40 10.93 18.72
C SER A 214 -1.27 12.35 18.15
N ILE A 215 -0.15 12.70 17.55
CA ILE A 215 0.12 14.02 16.94
C ILE A 215 -0.64 14.18 15.63
N GLU A 216 -0.64 13.11 14.82
CA GLU A 216 -1.33 13.04 13.54
C GLU A 216 -2.85 12.87 13.69
N CYS A 217 -3.35 12.86 14.93
CA CYS A 217 -4.76 12.68 15.30
C CYS A 217 -5.35 11.38 14.75
N ILE A 218 -4.57 10.31 14.71
CA ILE A 218 -5.05 9.00 14.28
C ILE A 218 -6.15 8.54 15.24
N THR A 219 -7.32 8.20 14.72
CA THR A 219 -8.44 7.71 15.54
C THR A 219 -8.40 6.20 15.68
N ASN A 220 -7.92 5.51 14.65
CA ASN A 220 -7.89 4.07 14.59
C ASN A 220 -6.55 3.57 14.01
N VAL A 221 -5.90 2.67 14.74
CA VAL A 221 -4.61 2.10 14.36
C VAL A 221 -4.83 0.66 13.92
N PHE A 222 -4.78 0.43 12.61
CA PHE A 222 -4.84 -0.91 12.05
C PHE A 222 -3.42 -1.48 11.98
N ARG A 223 -3.19 -2.62 12.61
CA ARG A 223 -1.86 -3.24 12.66
C ARG A 223 -1.93 -4.77 12.60
N SER A 224 -0.82 -5.41 12.23
CA SER A 224 -0.79 -6.87 12.17
C SER A 224 -0.81 -7.48 13.58
N ASN A 225 -1.38 -8.68 13.71
CA ASN A 225 -1.39 -9.45 14.97
C ASN A 225 0.00 -9.72 15.56
N GLU A 226 1.07 -9.59 14.79
CA GLU A 226 2.45 -9.75 15.28
C GLU A 226 2.81 -8.71 16.35
N TYR A 227 2.11 -7.58 16.35
CA TYR A 227 2.29 -6.54 17.35
C TYR A 227 1.43 -6.74 18.59
N ARG A 228 0.53 -7.75 18.64
CA ARG A 228 -0.53 -7.86 19.67
C ARG A 228 -0.02 -7.70 21.10
N ASP A 229 1.09 -8.34 21.46
CA ASP A 229 1.68 -8.20 22.80
C ASP A 229 2.12 -6.76 23.10
N ARG A 230 2.54 -6.01 22.07
CA ARG A 230 2.89 -4.59 22.16
C ARG A 230 1.68 -3.65 22.23
N ASN A 231 0.44 -4.13 22.17
CA ASN A 231 -0.76 -3.28 22.40
C ASN A 231 -0.67 -2.61 23.77
N ALA A 232 -0.32 -3.38 24.79
CA ALA A 232 -0.23 -2.87 26.15
C ALA A 232 0.87 -1.82 26.29
N GLN A 233 1.99 -2.02 25.60
CA GLN A 233 3.10 -1.05 25.55
C GLN A 233 2.69 0.24 24.83
N TYR A 234 2.04 0.14 23.67
CA TYR A 234 1.49 1.28 22.94
C TYR A 234 0.54 2.10 23.83
N ASN A 235 -0.42 1.43 24.47
CA ASN A 235 -1.39 2.07 25.35
C ASN A 235 -0.75 2.69 26.60
N TRP A 236 0.34 2.09 27.11
CA TRP A 236 1.10 2.69 28.21
C TRP A 236 1.70 4.03 27.79
N PHE A 237 2.32 4.12 26.60
CA PHE A 237 2.85 5.38 26.08
C PHE A 237 1.74 6.42 25.91
N ILE A 238 0.60 6.07 25.27
CA ILE A 238 -0.57 6.96 25.15
C ILE A 238 -1.05 7.45 26.52
N LYS A 239 -1.14 6.58 27.52
CA LYS A 239 -1.56 6.95 28.88
C LYS A 239 -0.57 7.92 29.53
N LYS A 240 0.74 7.68 29.39
CA LYS A 240 1.78 8.56 29.96
C LYS A 240 1.86 9.90 29.25
N LEU A 241 1.69 9.91 27.93
CA LEU A 241 1.62 11.11 27.12
C LEU A 241 0.54 12.07 27.62
N LYS A 242 -0.65 11.57 28.00
CA LYS A 242 -1.73 12.38 28.59
C LYS A 242 -1.36 13.08 29.90
N THR A 243 -0.31 12.63 30.59
CA THR A 243 0.17 13.24 31.84
C THR A 243 1.25 14.30 31.62
N VAL A 244 1.78 14.42 30.40
CA VAL A 244 2.77 15.44 30.07
C VAL A 244 2.09 16.81 30.05
N THR A 245 2.62 17.73 30.85
CA THR A 245 2.21 19.13 30.90
C THR A 245 3.29 20.03 30.29
N PHE A 246 2.87 21.21 29.83
CA PHE A 246 3.74 22.17 29.16
C PHE A 246 3.72 23.47 29.96
N ASN A 247 4.89 24.04 30.24
CA ASN A 247 4.99 25.43 30.70
C ASN A 247 5.29 26.36 29.52
N LYS A 248 4.92 27.63 29.65
CA LYS A 248 4.97 28.65 28.59
C LYS A 248 6.40 28.95 28.11
N CYS A 249 7.39 28.90 29.01
CA CYS A 249 8.77 29.25 28.72
C CYS A 249 9.53 28.16 27.95
N GLU A 250 9.38 26.88 28.34
CA GLU A 250 10.02 25.76 27.65
C GLU A 250 9.54 25.63 26.20
N LEU A 251 8.27 25.94 25.96
CA LEU A 251 7.70 25.88 24.62
C LEU A 251 8.27 26.99 23.72
N SER A 252 8.40 28.21 24.24
CA SER A 252 8.87 29.35 23.46
C SER A 252 10.34 29.23 23.04
N GLU A 253 11.20 28.60 23.84
CA GLU A 253 12.58 28.28 23.46
C GLU A 253 12.64 27.23 22.35
N TYR A 254 11.90 26.13 22.50
CA TYR A 254 11.85 25.06 21.50
C TYR A 254 11.29 25.55 20.14
N ILE A 255 10.25 26.40 20.16
CA ILE A 255 9.66 26.97 18.93
C ILE A 255 10.66 27.86 18.18
N LYS A 256 11.52 28.61 18.89
CA LYS A 256 12.55 29.45 18.26
C LYS A 256 13.57 28.61 17.49
N GLU A 257 13.84 27.39 17.94
CA GLU A 257 14.71 26.44 17.25
C GLU A 257 14.03 25.81 16.03
N GLU A 258 12.76 25.36 16.14
CA GLU A 258 12.04 24.74 15.01
C GLU A 258 11.68 25.72 13.87
N LYS A 259 11.35 26.98 14.18
CA LYS A 259 11.00 28.00 13.17
C LYS A 259 12.12 28.28 12.17
N LYS A 260 13.37 27.94 12.49
CA LYS A 260 14.50 28.08 11.56
C LYS A 260 14.49 27.02 10.44
N GLU A 261 13.73 25.93 10.57
CA GLU A 261 13.95 24.74 9.74
C GLU A 261 12.70 24.14 9.05
N ASN A 262 11.46 24.44 9.47
CA ASN A 262 10.28 23.69 8.97
C ASN A 262 9.09 24.53 8.47
N SER A 263 8.89 24.58 7.14
CA SER A 263 7.68 25.18 6.51
C SER A 263 6.42 24.29 6.59
N LYS A 264 6.60 22.97 6.73
CA LYS A 264 5.53 21.96 6.67
C LYS A 264 4.57 21.99 7.87
N ILE A 265 5.05 22.45 9.02
CA ILE A 265 4.24 22.53 10.26
C ILE A 265 3.14 23.59 10.15
N ILE A 266 3.39 24.67 9.40
CA ILE A 266 2.42 25.72 9.13
C ILE A 266 1.32 25.18 8.19
N GLU A 267 1.67 24.34 7.21
CA GLU A 267 0.70 23.70 6.32
C GLU A 267 -0.21 22.70 7.05
N ASP A 268 0.34 21.84 7.92
CA ASP A 268 -0.42 20.90 8.75
C ASP A 268 -1.37 21.62 9.73
N PHE A 269 -0.96 22.78 10.25
CA PHE A 269 -1.79 23.64 11.09
C PHE A 269 -2.95 24.30 10.33
N LEU A 270 -2.68 24.90 9.16
CA LEU A 270 -3.72 25.50 8.31
C LEU A 270 -4.74 24.44 7.86
N PHE A 271 -4.25 23.23 7.56
CA PHE A 271 -5.08 22.07 7.28
C PHE A 271 -6.00 21.70 8.46
N PHE A 272 -5.47 21.63 9.68
CA PHE A 272 -6.25 21.32 10.88
C PHE A 272 -7.34 22.38 11.13
N LYS A 273 -6.98 23.67 11.03
CA LYS A 273 -7.91 24.79 11.18
C LYS A 273 -9.09 24.71 10.20
N ASN A 274 -8.83 24.44 8.92
CA ASN A 274 -9.86 24.42 7.88
C ASN A 274 -10.86 23.26 8.01
N ASN A 275 -10.50 22.18 8.68
CA ASN A 275 -11.32 20.96 8.77
C ASN A 275 -11.86 20.68 10.18
N CYS A 276 -11.55 21.55 11.16
CA CYS A 276 -11.92 21.37 12.55
C CYS A 276 -13.39 21.65 12.88
N ASN A 277 -14.08 22.46 12.08
CA ASN A 277 -15.47 22.83 12.37
C ASN A 277 -16.42 21.62 12.43
N GLU A 278 -16.09 20.50 11.79
CA GLU A 278 -16.84 19.23 11.89
C GLU A 278 -16.34 18.27 12.99
N LEU A 279 -15.09 18.43 13.45
CA LEU A 279 -14.45 17.58 14.47
C LEU A 279 -14.67 18.09 15.91
N ILE A 280 -14.97 19.38 16.05
CA ILE A 280 -15.30 20.04 17.33
C ILE A 280 -16.77 19.75 17.68
N HIS A 281 -17.07 18.49 17.96
CA HIS A 281 -18.29 18.14 18.70
C HIS A 281 -17.99 18.21 20.20
N GLU A 282 -18.86 18.89 20.95
CA GLU A 282 -18.70 19.28 22.36
C GLU A 282 -18.29 18.15 23.32
N SER A 283 -18.55 16.89 22.97
CA SER A 283 -18.21 15.74 23.81
C SER A 283 -16.72 15.37 23.80
N ASN A 284 -15.97 15.63 22.71
CA ASN A 284 -14.58 15.18 22.55
C ASN A 284 -13.55 16.06 23.28
N PHE A 285 -13.93 17.28 23.66
CA PHE A 285 -13.02 18.30 24.21
C PHE A 285 -13.39 18.70 25.63
N ASN A 286 -13.91 17.79 26.46
CA ASN A 286 -14.30 18.09 27.85
C ASN A 286 -13.17 18.58 28.79
N ILE A 287 -11.95 18.74 28.29
CA ILE A 287 -10.82 19.35 29.01
C ILE A 287 -10.61 20.84 28.61
N TYR A 288 -11.15 21.30 27.48
CA TYR A 288 -11.06 22.70 27.03
C TYR A 288 -12.44 23.19 26.58
N LYS A 289 -12.99 24.22 27.24
CA LYS A 289 -14.26 24.83 26.86
C LYS A 289 -14.25 25.23 25.38
N LYS A 290 -15.28 24.83 24.62
CA LYS A 290 -15.51 25.17 23.20
C LYS A 290 -15.33 26.66 22.90
N GLU A 291 -15.69 27.52 23.85
CA GLU A 291 -15.51 28.98 23.84
C GLU A 291 -14.04 29.39 23.66
N ASN A 292 -13.10 28.69 24.28
CA ASN A 292 -11.66 29.00 24.18
C ASN A 292 -11.10 28.66 22.79
N ILE A 293 -11.65 27.66 22.12
CA ILE A 293 -11.22 27.22 20.77
C ILE A 293 -11.78 28.17 19.70
N LEU A 294 -13.04 28.56 19.83
CA LEU A 294 -13.69 29.51 18.92
C LEU A 294 -13.11 30.92 19.05
N SER A 295 -12.80 31.35 20.28
CA SER A 295 -12.10 32.62 20.54
C SER A 295 -10.72 32.66 19.87
N LEU A 296 -10.01 31.53 19.85
CA LEU A 296 -8.71 31.36 19.19
C LEU A 296 -8.80 31.47 17.66
N PHE A 297 -9.81 30.84 17.05
CA PHE A 297 -9.98 30.85 15.60
C PHE A 297 -10.38 32.24 15.08
N ASN A 298 -11.30 32.92 15.77
CA ASN A 298 -11.73 34.27 15.41
C ASN A 298 -10.58 35.28 15.48
N PHE A 299 -9.74 35.21 16.51
CA PHE A 299 -8.57 36.08 16.67
C PHE A 299 -7.50 35.89 15.57
N LEU A 300 -7.37 34.67 15.03
CA LEU A 300 -6.42 34.35 13.96
C LEU A 300 -6.94 34.73 12.57
N ASP A 301 -8.24 34.58 12.30
CA ASP A 301 -8.85 35.06 11.05
C ASP A 301 -8.77 36.58 10.91
N GLU A 302 -8.91 37.31 12.01
CA GLU A 302 -8.77 38.76 12.05
C GLU A 302 -7.34 39.23 11.66
N LYS A 303 -6.31 38.40 11.89
CA LYS A 303 -4.90 38.72 11.57
C LYS A 303 -4.47 38.24 10.17
N ILE A 304 -5.00 37.12 9.67
CA ILE A 304 -4.74 36.64 8.30
C ILE A 304 -5.37 37.59 7.27
N THR A 305 -6.56 38.12 7.56
CA THR A 305 -7.26 39.05 6.66
C THR A 305 -6.53 40.40 6.54
N ASN A 306 -5.84 40.82 7.60
CA ASN A 306 -5.00 42.02 7.62
C ASN A 306 -3.63 41.86 6.93
N HIS A 307 -3.27 40.64 6.48
CA HIS A 307 -1.95 40.31 5.96
C HIS A 307 -1.77 40.54 4.44
N ASN A 308 -2.84 40.91 3.74
CA ASN A 308 -2.79 41.23 2.30
C ASN A 308 -2.20 42.62 1.98
N ASN A 309 -1.81 43.40 2.99
CA ASN A 309 -1.12 44.69 2.83
C ASN A 309 0.20 44.71 3.64
N SER A 310 1.32 44.67 2.93
CA SER A 310 2.71 45.03 3.29
C SER A 310 3.09 45.23 4.77
N ASP A 311 3.96 44.37 5.33
CA ASP A 311 5.32 44.69 5.82
C ASP A 311 5.88 43.62 6.80
N LYS A 312 7.21 43.56 6.88
CA LYS A 312 8.03 42.58 7.62
C LYS A 312 7.67 42.51 9.11
N ILE A 313 7.38 41.30 9.60
CA ILE A 313 7.19 40.98 11.02
C ILE A 313 8.50 41.24 11.80
N THR A 314 8.42 42.00 12.90
CA THR A 314 9.50 42.14 13.91
C THR A 314 9.14 41.37 15.20
N ASN A 315 10.19 41.11 16.00
CA ASN A 315 10.31 40.01 16.98
C ASN A 315 9.45 40.05 18.26
N ASN A 316 8.48 40.94 18.45
CA ASN A 316 7.87 41.15 19.79
C ASN A 316 6.33 41.04 19.92
N ASP A 317 5.57 40.79 18.85
CA ASP A 317 4.09 40.79 18.92
C ASP A 317 3.44 39.40 19.04
N PHE A 318 4.23 38.36 19.24
CA PHE A 318 3.73 37.03 19.55
C PHE A 318 3.54 36.92 21.07
N ASN A 319 2.37 37.27 21.60
CA ASN A 319 1.98 36.82 22.93
C ASN A 319 1.77 35.30 22.88
N ASP A 320 2.86 34.58 23.17
CA ASP A 320 3.10 33.24 23.72
C ASP A 320 1.96 32.26 24.06
N GLU A 321 0.67 32.60 24.02
CA GLU A 321 -0.46 31.74 24.45
C GLU A 321 -1.25 31.10 23.31
N LEU A 322 -1.15 31.62 22.08
CA LEU A 322 -1.78 31.05 20.88
C LEU A 322 -0.91 29.99 20.18
N ILE A 323 0.41 30.08 20.37
CA ILE A 323 1.41 29.16 19.79
C ILE A 323 1.46 27.85 20.60
N ILE A 324 0.99 27.92 21.86
CA ILE A 324 0.71 26.84 22.82
C ILE A 324 -0.43 25.90 22.37
N PHE A 325 -1.29 26.29 21.42
CA PHE A 325 -2.56 25.59 21.24
C PHE A 325 -2.51 24.24 20.51
N ASN A 326 -1.50 23.89 19.68
CA ASN A 326 -1.65 22.65 18.89
C ASN A 326 -0.38 21.92 18.45
N TYR A 327 0.81 22.36 18.85
CA TYR A 327 2.03 21.70 18.38
C TYR A 327 2.05 20.20 18.73
N TYR A 328 1.69 19.77 19.94
CA TYR A 328 1.88 18.37 20.35
C TYR A 328 1.05 18.01 21.61
N LEU A 329 -0.28 18.18 21.66
CA LEU A 329 -1.06 17.76 22.84
C LEU A 329 -1.58 16.33 22.64
N PRO A 330 -0.91 15.31 23.21
CA PRO A 330 -1.25 13.93 22.95
C PRO A 330 -2.46 13.56 23.81
N LYS A 331 -3.66 13.65 23.24
CA LYS A 331 -4.89 13.31 23.96
C LYS A 331 -5.82 12.39 23.19
N PHE A 332 -5.55 12.19 21.89
CA PHE A 332 -6.19 11.10 21.15
C PHE A 332 -5.57 9.78 21.60
N ALA A 333 -6.42 8.89 22.09
CA ALA A 333 -6.06 7.51 22.34
C ALA A 333 -6.59 6.71 21.15
N PRO A 334 -5.76 6.37 20.15
CA PRO A 334 -6.24 5.67 18.98
C PRO A 334 -6.72 4.28 19.36
N GLU A 335 -7.87 3.88 18.85
CA GLU A 335 -8.36 2.51 19.03
C GLU A 335 -7.57 1.57 18.14
N ILE A 336 -6.97 0.55 18.75
CA ILE A 336 -6.16 -0.41 18.01
C ILE A 336 -7.04 -1.53 17.46
N VAL A 337 -6.91 -1.77 16.16
CA VAL A 337 -7.58 -2.85 15.45
C VAL A 337 -6.49 -3.78 14.89
N ASP A 338 -6.30 -4.92 15.54
CA ASP A 338 -5.37 -5.92 15.03
C ASP A 338 -5.97 -6.69 13.83
N PHE A 339 -5.17 -7.10 12.87
CA PHE A 339 -5.58 -7.97 11.77
C PHE A 339 -4.51 -9.01 11.43
N SER A 340 -4.94 -10.14 10.88
CA SER A 340 -4.07 -11.21 10.42
C SER A 340 -3.40 -10.88 9.09
N ARG A 341 -2.18 -11.37 8.89
CA ARG A 341 -1.49 -11.25 7.60
C ARG A 341 -2.18 -12.10 6.53
N MET A 342 -2.12 -11.63 5.30
CA MET A 342 -2.54 -12.38 4.12
C MET A 342 -1.31 -13.04 3.49
N SER A 343 -1.35 -14.36 3.36
CA SER A 343 -0.32 -15.16 2.68
C SER A 343 -0.98 -15.98 1.57
N PHE A 344 -0.24 -16.30 0.52
CA PHE A 344 -0.72 -17.14 -0.58
C PHE A 344 0.10 -18.42 -0.68
N GLU A 345 -0.51 -19.48 -1.20
CA GLU A 345 0.17 -20.73 -1.52
C GLU A 345 1.32 -20.47 -2.51
N ASN A 346 2.40 -21.26 -2.38
CA ASN A 346 3.60 -21.20 -3.25
C ASN A 346 4.20 -19.79 -3.39
N THR A 347 4.05 -18.94 -2.36
CA THR A 347 4.42 -17.52 -2.40
C THR A 347 5.23 -17.11 -1.17
N ILE A 348 6.36 -16.44 -1.39
CA ILE A 348 7.20 -15.87 -0.33
C ILE A 348 6.97 -14.37 -0.23
N LEU A 349 6.66 -13.87 0.97
CA LEU A 349 6.50 -12.44 1.24
C LEU A 349 7.60 -11.86 2.14
N SER A 350 8.46 -12.69 2.73
CA SER A 350 9.54 -12.20 3.58
C SER A 350 10.59 -11.44 2.77
N LYS A 351 10.91 -10.21 3.17
CA LYS A 351 11.90 -9.34 2.51
C LYS A 351 13.26 -10.03 2.30
N ARG A 352 13.75 -10.80 3.28
CA ARG A 352 15.04 -11.52 3.20
C ARG A 352 15.03 -12.56 2.09
N ASN A 353 14.09 -13.51 2.13
CA ASN A 353 14.04 -14.58 1.14
C ASN A 353 13.72 -14.04 -0.26
N LEU A 354 12.94 -12.95 -0.39
CA LEU A 354 12.72 -12.30 -1.68
C LEU A 354 14.02 -11.70 -2.24
N LYS A 355 14.82 -11.01 -1.42
CA LYS A 355 16.14 -10.49 -1.85
C LYS A 355 17.06 -11.60 -2.35
N GLU A 356 17.10 -12.72 -1.63
CA GLU A 356 17.89 -13.90 -1.97
C GLU A 356 17.42 -14.50 -3.31
N ILE A 357 16.13 -14.83 -3.44
CA ILE A 357 15.58 -15.38 -4.70
C ILE A 357 15.84 -14.45 -5.89
N ILE A 358 15.64 -13.15 -5.71
CA ILE A 358 15.85 -12.17 -6.78
C ILE A 358 17.31 -12.12 -7.20
N SER A 359 18.23 -12.05 -6.24
CA SER A 359 19.68 -12.00 -6.48
C SER A 359 20.16 -13.28 -7.17
N ASP A 360 19.86 -14.44 -6.59
CA ASP A 360 20.38 -15.73 -7.04
C ASP A 360 19.89 -16.11 -8.44
N ASN A 361 18.68 -15.65 -8.81
CA ASN A 361 18.06 -15.95 -10.09
C ASN A 361 18.07 -14.77 -11.08
N LYS A 362 18.79 -13.68 -10.76
CA LYS A 362 18.92 -12.47 -11.60
C LYS A 362 17.58 -11.88 -12.03
N LEU A 363 16.62 -11.85 -11.10
CA LEU A 363 15.29 -11.28 -11.34
C LEU A 363 15.28 -9.78 -11.03
N THR A 364 14.19 -9.11 -11.41
CA THR A 364 13.89 -7.75 -10.98
C THR A 364 12.73 -7.74 -9.99
N TRP A 365 12.61 -6.67 -9.20
CA TRP A 365 11.52 -6.54 -8.21
C TRP A 365 10.13 -6.45 -8.83
N ASP A 366 10.02 -6.06 -10.09
CA ASP A 366 8.79 -5.98 -10.86
C ASP A 366 8.57 -7.21 -11.76
N ASP A 367 9.40 -8.26 -11.66
CA ASP A 367 9.19 -9.50 -12.40
C ASP A 367 7.79 -10.09 -12.06
N PRO A 368 6.99 -10.51 -13.05
CA PRO A 368 5.63 -11.02 -12.83
C PRO A 368 5.50 -12.21 -11.87
N ARG A 369 6.59 -12.93 -11.58
CA ARG A 369 6.62 -14.03 -10.61
C ARG A 369 6.79 -13.55 -9.18
N ILE A 370 7.33 -12.34 -8.99
CA ILE A 370 7.60 -11.77 -7.68
C ILE A 370 6.30 -11.14 -7.13
N PRO A 371 5.90 -11.44 -5.90
CA PRO A 371 4.62 -11.00 -5.33
C PRO A 371 4.63 -9.52 -4.87
N THR A 372 5.45 -8.68 -5.49
CA THR A 372 5.36 -7.23 -5.33
C THR A 372 4.07 -6.71 -5.94
N ILE A 373 3.62 -5.53 -5.52
CA ILE A 373 2.46 -4.87 -6.15
C ILE A 373 2.70 -4.71 -7.65
N ARG A 374 3.89 -4.24 -8.05
CA ARG A 374 4.26 -4.08 -9.45
C ARG A 374 4.32 -5.40 -10.21
N GLY A 375 4.98 -6.43 -9.67
CA GLY A 375 5.10 -7.73 -10.33
C GLY A 375 3.73 -8.33 -10.62
N ILE A 376 2.83 -8.31 -9.64
CA ILE A 376 1.50 -8.88 -9.81
C ILE A 376 0.59 -8.06 -10.75
N ILE A 377 0.71 -6.73 -10.78
CA ILE A 377 0.05 -5.90 -11.81
C ILE A 377 0.60 -6.23 -13.20
N ARG A 378 1.92 -6.38 -13.34
CA ARG A 378 2.60 -6.76 -14.58
C ARG A 378 2.28 -8.20 -15.01
N LYS A 379 1.85 -9.05 -14.07
CA LYS A 379 1.22 -10.37 -14.33
C LYS A 379 -0.22 -10.26 -14.84
N GLY A 380 -0.85 -9.08 -14.76
CA GLY A 380 -2.20 -8.79 -15.25
C GLY A 380 -3.27 -8.71 -14.16
N LEU A 381 -2.90 -8.54 -12.89
CA LEU A 381 -3.87 -8.28 -11.82
C LEU A 381 -4.34 -6.82 -11.88
N ASN A 382 -5.66 -6.64 -11.90
CA ASN A 382 -6.31 -5.34 -11.76
C ASN A 382 -6.39 -4.93 -10.27
N ILE A 383 -6.11 -3.66 -9.99
CA ILE A 383 -6.09 -3.12 -8.63
C ILE A 383 -7.46 -3.20 -7.95
N GLU A 384 -8.55 -2.97 -8.67
CA GLU A 384 -9.90 -3.07 -8.09
C GLU A 384 -10.23 -4.51 -7.69
N ALA A 385 -9.73 -5.50 -8.44
CA ALA A 385 -9.88 -6.91 -8.07
C ALA A 385 -9.08 -7.26 -6.80
N LEU A 386 -7.86 -6.74 -6.67
CA LEU A 386 -7.06 -6.91 -5.46
C LEU A 386 -7.72 -6.27 -4.24
N LYS A 387 -8.25 -5.05 -4.40
CA LYS A 387 -8.99 -4.32 -3.38
C LYS A 387 -10.26 -5.07 -2.97
N GLU A 388 -11.09 -5.50 -3.93
CA GLU A 388 -12.29 -6.31 -3.66
C GLU A 388 -11.93 -7.58 -2.89
N TYR A 389 -10.87 -8.29 -3.31
CA TYR A 389 -10.41 -9.49 -2.62
C TYR A 389 -9.98 -9.22 -1.18
N VAL A 390 -9.17 -8.17 -0.94
CA VAL A 390 -8.75 -7.79 0.42
C VAL A 390 -9.96 -7.44 1.30
N LEU A 391 -10.91 -6.65 0.78
CA LEU A 391 -12.10 -6.25 1.54
C LEU A 391 -13.03 -7.43 1.81
N MET A 392 -13.12 -8.39 0.90
CA MET A 392 -13.85 -9.64 1.10
C MET A 392 -13.30 -10.47 2.27
N GLN A 393 -11.98 -10.44 2.49
CA GLN A 393 -11.34 -11.11 3.65
C GLN A 393 -11.58 -10.36 4.97
N GLY A 394 -11.72 -9.04 4.93
CA GLY A 394 -11.96 -8.20 6.10
C GLY A 394 -10.82 -8.20 7.14
N VAL A 395 -11.17 -7.88 8.39
CA VAL A 395 -10.25 -7.76 9.54
C VAL A 395 -10.21 -9.08 10.31
N ALA A 396 -9.85 -10.15 9.62
CA ALA A 396 -9.79 -11.45 10.26
C ALA A 396 -8.66 -11.54 11.28
N GLN A 397 -8.88 -12.26 12.39
CA GLN A 397 -7.91 -12.40 13.47
C GLN A 397 -6.99 -13.63 13.31
N LYS A 398 -7.30 -14.57 12.43
CA LYS A 398 -6.51 -15.80 12.24
C LYS A 398 -5.67 -15.71 10.96
N ASN A 399 -4.36 -15.95 11.07
CA ASN A 399 -3.50 -16.06 9.90
C ASN A 399 -3.99 -17.20 9.00
N SER A 400 -4.09 -16.91 7.71
CA SER A 400 -4.59 -17.85 6.71
C SER A 400 -3.69 -17.82 5.49
N VAL A 401 -3.50 -18.99 4.88
CA VAL A 401 -2.86 -19.16 3.59
C VAL A 401 -3.96 -19.33 2.56
N PHE A 402 -3.95 -18.53 1.50
CA PHE A 402 -4.99 -18.50 0.49
C PHE A 402 -4.51 -19.09 -0.83
N SER A 403 -5.39 -19.84 -1.50
CA SER A 403 -5.22 -20.14 -2.92
C SER A 403 -5.41 -18.87 -3.78
N TRP A 404 -4.70 -18.84 -4.90
CA TRP A 404 -4.77 -17.80 -5.92
C TRP A 404 -6.08 -17.83 -6.73
N ASP A 405 -6.77 -18.96 -6.79
CA ASP A 405 -7.93 -19.19 -7.67
C ASP A 405 -9.00 -18.10 -7.53
N LYS A 406 -9.31 -17.76 -6.28
CA LYS A 406 -10.37 -16.82 -5.97
C LYS A 406 -10.01 -15.39 -6.40
N LEU A 407 -8.76 -14.97 -6.16
CA LEU A 407 -8.27 -13.65 -6.56
C LEU A 407 -8.30 -13.52 -8.09
N TRP A 408 -7.81 -14.53 -8.81
CA TRP A 408 -7.82 -14.51 -10.27
C TRP A 408 -9.23 -14.64 -10.87
N SER A 409 -10.14 -15.34 -10.20
CA SER A 409 -11.55 -15.39 -10.59
C SER A 409 -12.24 -14.02 -10.48
N ILE A 410 -11.97 -13.26 -9.40
CA ILE A 410 -12.43 -11.87 -9.25
C ILE A 410 -11.78 -11.01 -10.34
N ASN A 411 -10.47 -11.15 -10.54
CA ASN A 411 -9.74 -10.42 -11.57
C ASN A 411 -10.35 -10.61 -12.96
N LYS A 412 -10.64 -11.86 -13.34
CA LYS A 412 -11.24 -12.20 -14.62
C LYS A 412 -12.56 -11.47 -14.86
N LYS A 413 -13.41 -11.33 -13.84
CA LYS A 413 -14.67 -10.59 -13.94
C LYS A 413 -14.43 -9.10 -14.19
N VAL A 414 -13.47 -8.51 -13.48
CA VAL A 414 -13.12 -7.08 -13.63
C VAL A 414 -12.52 -6.80 -15.01
N ILE A 415 -11.57 -7.61 -15.46
CA ILE A 415 -10.89 -7.38 -16.75
C ILE A 415 -11.76 -7.73 -17.96
N ASP A 416 -12.81 -8.56 -17.80
CA ASP A 416 -13.72 -8.92 -18.90
C ASP A 416 -14.28 -7.68 -19.58
N ASP A 417 -14.87 -6.79 -18.79
CA ASP A 417 -15.50 -5.55 -19.26
C ASP A 417 -14.50 -4.49 -19.73
N LEU A 418 -13.25 -4.56 -19.29
CA LEU A 418 -12.23 -3.54 -19.56
C LEU A 418 -11.32 -3.86 -20.75
N SER A 419 -11.32 -5.11 -21.23
CA SER A 419 -10.32 -5.58 -22.19
C SER A 419 -10.82 -5.50 -23.64
N GLY A 420 -10.02 -4.91 -24.53
CA GLY A 420 -10.27 -4.98 -25.98
C GLY A 420 -10.10 -6.41 -26.52
N ARG A 421 -10.88 -6.80 -27.53
CA ARG A 421 -10.85 -8.13 -28.14
C ARG A 421 -10.01 -8.14 -29.41
N TYR A 422 -9.02 -9.03 -29.43
CA TYR A 422 -8.09 -9.18 -30.54
C TYR A 422 -8.01 -10.61 -31.05
N PHE A 423 -7.48 -10.78 -32.27
CA PHE A 423 -7.23 -12.07 -32.89
C PHE A 423 -5.75 -12.43 -32.83
N CYS A 424 -5.45 -13.64 -32.39
CA CYS A 424 -4.12 -14.22 -32.32
C CYS A 424 -4.25 -15.74 -32.48
N ILE A 425 -3.25 -16.37 -33.11
CA ILE A 425 -3.10 -17.82 -33.18
C ILE A 425 -1.65 -18.16 -32.82
N GLU A 426 -1.45 -19.15 -31.95
CA GLU A 426 -0.12 -19.67 -31.63
C GLU A 426 0.56 -20.24 -32.88
N GLU A 427 1.86 -19.96 -33.08
CA GLU A 427 2.58 -20.32 -34.31
C GLU A 427 2.57 -21.83 -34.58
N LYS A 428 2.67 -22.64 -33.52
CA LYS A 428 2.64 -24.11 -33.60
C LYS A 428 1.31 -24.67 -34.13
N ASP A 429 0.25 -23.87 -34.08
CA ASP A 429 -1.12 -24.22 -34.45
C ASP A 429 -1.61 -23.52 -35.73
N LEU A 430 -0.75 -22.80 -36.46
CA LEU A 430 -1.15 -22.09 -37.68
C LEU A 430 -1.48 -23.04 -38.83
N VAL A 431 -2.63 -22.83 -39.46
CA VAL A 431 -3.00 -23.46 -40.74
C VAL A 431 -3.44 -22.38 -41.72
N GLU A 432 -2.83 -22.36 -42.90
CA GLU A 432 -3.06 -21.36 -43.94
C GLU A 432 -4.20 -21.77 -44.88
N PHE A 433 -5.07 -20.80 -45.21
CA PHE A 433 -6.14 -20.95 -46.18
C PHE A 433 -6.24 -19.73 -47.09
N VAL A 434 -6.70 -19.97 -48.32
CA VAL A 434 -7.01 -18.91 -49.30
C VAL A 434 -8.52 -18.69 -49.37
N ILE A 435 -8.98 -17.47 -49.10
CA ILE A 435 -10.37 -17.09 -49.33
C ILE A 435 -10.59 -16.98 -50.84
N SER A 436 -11.56 -17.73 -51.36
CA SER A 436 -11.88 -17.78 -52.78
C SER A 436 -13.12 -16.95 -53.12
N ASP A 437 -13.24 -16.60 -54.40
CA ASP A 437 -14.40 -15.97 -55.04
C ASP A 437 -14.79 -14.57 -54.51
N VAL A 438 -13.86 -13.87 -53.85
CA VAL A 438 -14.08 -12.50 -53.32
C VAL A 438 -12.84 -11.64 -53.48
N THR A 439 -13.02 -10.37 -53.87
CA THR A 439 -11.95 -9.36 -53.86
C THR A 439 -11.77 -8.81 -52.45
N LEU A 440 -10.61 -9.08 -51.85
CA LEU A 440 -10.19 -8.56 -50.55
C LEU A 440 -9.00 -7.60 -50.74
N ASN A 441 -8.38 -7.14 -49.65
CA ASN A 441 -7.38 -6.05 -49.55
C ASN A 441 -7.97 -4.69 -49.12
N TYR A 442 -8.69 -4.68 -48.00
CA TYR A 442 -9.20 -3.45 -47.38
C TYR A 442 -9.26 -3.58 -45.87
N TYR A 443 -9.43 -2.44 -45.20
CA TYR A 443 -9.68 -2.36 -43.76
C TYR A 443 -11.16 -2.14 -43.47
N LYS A 444 -11.65 -2.74 -42.38
CA LYS A 444 -12.99 -2.51 -41.86
C LYS A 444 -12.94 -2.18 -40.37
N SER A 445 -13.67 -1.14 -39.97
CA SER A 445 -13.84 -0.82 -38.55
C SER A 445 -14.74 -1.87 -37.89
N VAL A 446 -14.27 -2.43 -36.79
CA VAL A 446 -15.00 -3.44 -36.00
C VAL A 446 -14.91 -3.08 -34.51
N PRO A 447 -15.95 -3.36 -33.71
CA PRO A 447 -15.92 -3.02 -32.29
C PRO A 447 -14.82 -3.79 -31.57
N LEU A 448 -14.08 -3.10 -30.68
CA LEU A 448 -13.14 -3.75 -29.78
C LEU A 448 -13.85 -4.66 -28.78
N HIS A 449 -15.05 -4.31 -28.35
CA HIS A 449 -15.85 -5.13 -27.45
C HIS A 449 -17.34 -4.98 -27.73
N ARG A 450 -18.00 -6.03 -28.25
CA ARG A 450 -19.40 -5.96 -28.70
C ARG A 450 -20.39 -5.55 -27.61
N LYS A 451 -20.14 -5.92 -26.36
CA LYS A 451 -21.00 -5.60 -25.22
C LYS A 451 -20.59 -4.30 -24.50
N ASN A 452 -19.44 -3.73 -24.86
CA ASN A 452 -18.93 -2.51 -24.24
C ASN A 452 -18.44 -1.53 -25.32
N PRO A 453 -19.36 -0.75 -25.92
CA PRO A 453 -19.02 0.22 -26.95
C PRO A 453 -18.05 1.32 -26.49
N SER A 454 -17.91 1.57 -25.18
CA SER A 454 -17.02 2.61 -24.65
C SER A 454 -15.53 2.36 -24.94
N LEU A 455 -15.16 1.12 -25.24
CA LEU A 455 -13.79 0.76 -25.64
C LEU A 455 -13.46 1.13 -27.10
N GLY A 456 -14.45 1.54 -27.89
CA GLY A 456 -14.27 1.96 -29.27
C GLY A 456 -14.13 0.80 -30.25
N GLU A 457 -13.45 1.08 -31.36
CA GLU A 457 -13.32 0.19 -32.52
C GLU A 457 -11.84 -0.01 -32.89
N LYS A 458 -11.55 -1.08 -33.63
CA LYS A 458 -10.25 -1.38 -34.23
C LYS A 458 -10.39 -1.53 -35.74
N SER A 459 -9.30 -1.26 -36.45
CA SER A 459 -9.23 -1.45 -37.90
C SER A 459 -8.76 -2.88 -38.24
N LEU A 460 -9.68 -3.76 -38.66
CA LEU A 460 -9.35 -5.13 -39.02
C LEU A 460 -9.05 -5.24 -40.52
N PHE A 461 -7.90 -5.80 -40.89
CA PHE A 461 -7.50 -6.02 -42.28
C PHE A 461 -8.12 -7.31 -42.86
N TYR A 462 -8.69 -7.21 -44.05
CA TYR A 462 -9.30 -8.32 -44.79
C TYR A 462 -8.42 -8.67 -45.97
N GLY A 463 -7.67 -9.77 -45.87
CA GLY A 463 -6.78 -10.30 -46.91
C GLY A 463 -7.28 -11.61 -47.51
N ASP A 464 -6.76 -11.96 -48.68
CA ASP A 464 -7.03 -13.19 -49.43
C ASP A 464 -6.46 -14.44 -48.75
N ILE A 465 -5.39 -14.30 -47.95
CA ILE A 465 -4.79 -15.39 -47.20
C ILE A 465 -5.01 -15.16 -45.71
N ILE A 466 -5.56 -16.16 -45.04
CA ILE A 466 -5.80 -16.13 -43.59
C ILE A 466 -5.21 -17.37 -42.90
N TYR A 467 -4.93 -17.22 -41.62
CA TYR A 467 -4.61 -18.31 -40.72
C TYR A 467 -5.80 -18.67 -39.85
N LEU A 468 -6.01 -19.97 -39.65
CA LEU A 468 -6.91 -20.55 -38.66
C LEU A 468 -6.13 -21.43 -37.68
N ASN A 469 -6.65 -21.58 -36.46
CA ASN A 469 -6.08 -22.51 -35.48
C ASN A 469 -6.34 -23.97 -35.92
N LYS A 470 -5.30 -24.81 -35.89
CA LYS A 470 -5.34 -26.22 -36.27
C LYS A 470 -6.45 -27.02 -35.60
N ASN A 471 -6.69 -26.79 -34.31
CA ASN A 471 -7.73 -27.51 -33.58
C ASN A 471 -9.14 -27.05 -33.99
N ASP A 472 -9.30 -25.76 -34.31
CA ASP A 472 -10.56 -25.22 -34.82
C ASP A 472 -10.86 -25.77 -36.23
N VAL A 473 -9.84 -25.94 -37.08
CA VAL A 473 -9.98 -26.58 -38.41
C VAL A 473 -10.48 -28.01 -38.29
N ASN A 474 -9.91 -28.80 -37.38
CA ASN A 474 -10.36 -30.18 -37.14
C ASN A 474 -11.82 -30.25 -36.69
N LEU A 475 -12.27 -29.27 -35.91
CA LEU A 475 -13.65 -29.20 -35.42
C LEU A 475 -14.66 -28.86 -36.52
N ILE A 476 -14.29 -27.97 -37.46
CA ILE A 476 -15.22 -27.40 -38.44
C ILE A 476 -15.16 -28.04 -39.83
N LYS A 477 -14.25 -29.00 -40.05
CA LYS A 477 -13.86 -29.54 -41.38
C LYS A 477 -15.03 -29.86 -42.31
N ASP A 478 -16.11 -30.44 -41.77
CA ASP A 478 -17.27 -30.89 -42.55
C ASP A 478 -18.53 -30.05 -42.30
N SER A 479 -18.37 -28.87 -41.69
CA SER A 479 -19.48 -28.01 -41.27
C SER A 479 -19.32 -26.58 -41.77
N GLU A 480 -20.45 -25.90 -41.96
CA GLU A 480 -20.43 -24.45 -42.10
C GLU A 480 -20.13 -23.79 -40.75
N PHE A 481 -19.28 -22.78 -40.76
CA PHE A 481 -18.89 -22.02 -39.58
C PHE A 481 -18.93 -20.53 -39.90
N THR A 482 -18.77 -19.68 -38.88
CA THR A 482 -18.67 -18.23 -39.04
C THR A 482 -17.25 -17.78 -38.74
N LEU A 483 -16.67 -17.03 -39.67
CA LEU A 483 -15.47 -16.23 -39.42
C LEU A 483 -15.88 -14.94 -38.70
N MET A 484 -15.33 -14.72 -37.51
CA MET A 484 -15.70 -13.57 -36.68
C MET A 484 -15.48 -12.24 -37.42
N TYR A 485 -16.49 -11.36 -37.39
CA TYR A 485 -16.56 -10.08 -38.12
C TYR A 485 -16.59 -10.15 -39.66
N PHE A 486 -16.54 -11.36 -40.22
CA PHE A 486 -16.56 -11.63 -41.66
C PHE A 486 -17.95 -12.17 -42.07
N SER A 487 -18.06 -13.41 -42.55
CA SER A 487 -19.31 -14.08 -42.94
C SER A 487 -19.30 -15.57 -42.53
N CYS A 488 -20.37 -16.30 -42.88
CA CYS A 488 -20.33 -17.76 -42.84
C CYS A 488 -19.40 -18.30 -43.94
N ALA A 489 -18.86 -19.50 -43.73
CA ALA A 489 -17.82 -20.06 -44.56
C ALA A 489 -17.79 -21.60 -44.52
N LYS A 490 -17.26 -22.20 -45.59
CA LYS A 490 -16.94 -23.64 -45.69
C LYS A 490 -15.51 -23.84 -46.18
N ILE A 491 -14.86 -24.89 -45.70
CA ILE A 491 -13.53 -25.30 -46.15
C ILE A 491 -13.68 -26.37 -47.23
N ILE A 492 -12.99 -26.19 -48.37
CA ILE A 492 -12.86 -27.21 -49.42
C ILE A 492 -11.38 -27.25 -49.83
N GLY A 493 -10.69 -28.33 -49.47
CA GLY A 493 -9.24 -28.41 -49.65
C GLY A 493 -8.51 -27.35 -48.82
N ASN A 494 -7.68 -26.54 -49.47
CA ASN A 494 -6.96 -25.40 -48.86
C ASN A 494 -7.67 -24.05 -49.08
N LYS A 495 -8.92 -24.07 -49.55
CA LYS A 495 -9.70 -22.88 -49.85
C LYS A 495 -10.87 -22.71 -48.89
N ILE A 496 -11.19 -21.46 -48.60
CA ILE A 496 -12.37 -21.07 -47.86
C ILE A 496 -13.34 -20.35 -48.80
N PHE A 497 -14.59 -20.81 -48.82
CA PHE A 497 -15.68 -20.22 -49.61
C PHE A 497 -16.66 -19.55 -48.65
N LEU A 498 -16.91 -18.25 -48.86
CA LEU A 498 -17.85 -17.48 -48.05
C LEU A 498 -19.30 -17.79 -48.45
N THR A 499 -20.20 -17.78 -47.49
CA THR A 499 -21.64 -18.02 -47.68
C THR A 499 -22.47 -16.93 -47.02
N ASP A 500 -23.66 -16.67 -47.59
CA ASP A 500 -24.63 -15.67 -47.11
C ASP A 500 -25.53 -16.17 -45.97
N SER A 501 -25.19 -17.32 -45.37
CA SER A 501 -25.92 -17.88 -44.23
C SER A 501 -25.92 -16.93 -43.03
N ASP A 502 -27.00 -16.97 -42.24
CA ASP A 502 -27.13 -16.12 -41.04
C ASP A 502 -26.11 -16.52 -39.96
N VAL A 503 -25.13 -15.65 -39.73
CA VAL A 503 -24.07 -15.79 -38.71
C VAL A 503 -24.60 -15.99 -37.29
N ARG A 504 -25.86 -15.63 -37.01
CA ARG A 504 -26.50 -15.86 -35.70
C ARG A 504 -26.87 -17.32 -35.47
N LYS A 505 -27.14 -18.06 -36.55
CA LYS A 505 -27.54 -19.48 -36.52
C LYS A 505 -26.34 -20.44 -36.54
N SER A 506 -25.15 -19.93 -36.83
CA SER A 506 -23.93 -20.72 -36.88
C SER A 506 -23.53 -21.27 -35.51
N LYS A 507 -23.27 -22.58 -35.47
CA LYS A 507 -22.82 -23.32 -34.30
C LYS A 507 -21.38 -22.97 -33.91
N HIS A 508 -20.50 -22.78 -34.90
CA HIS A 508 -19.08 -22.56 -34.70
C HIS A 508 -18.68 -21.16 -35.16
N LYS A 509 -18.16 -20.34 -34.25
CA LYS A 509 -17.66 -18.98 -34.52
C LYS A 509 -16.17 -18.93 -34.26
N ILE A 510 -15.37 -18.78 -35.30
CA ILE A 510 -13.92 -18.97 -35.29
C ILE A 510 -13.22 -17.63 -35.54
N HIS A 511 -12.19 -17.33 -34.74
CA HIS A 511 -11.31 -16.19 -35.00
C HIS A 511 -10.31 -16.57 -36.08
N TRP A 512 -9.76 -15.56 -36.75
CA TRP A 512 -8.82 -15.74 -37.86
C TRP A 512 -7.84 -14.58 -37.84
N VAL A 513 -6.68 -14.77 -38.47
CA VAL A 513 -5.67 -13.71 -38.59
C VAL A 513 -5.30 -13.59 -40.07
N PRO A 514 -5.35 -12.40 -40.69
CA PRO A 514 -4.87 -12.25 -42.07
C PRO A 514 -3.36 -12.54 -42.13
N LYS A 515 -2.88 -13.22 -43.16
CA LYS A 515 -1.45 -13.44 -43.34
C LYS A 515 -0.74 -12.11 -43.62
N GLN A 516 -1.28 -11.32 -44.53
CA GLN A 516 -0.80 -9.98 -44.78
C GLN A 516 -1.14 -9.07 -43.60
N ASN A 517 -0.21 -8.18 -43.25
CA ASN A 517 -0.34 -7.25 -42.13
C ASN A 517 -0.58 -7.95 -40.78
N SER A 518 -0.18 -9.22 -40.65
CA SER A 518 -0.04 -9.84 -39.33
C SER A 518 1.27 -9.44 -38.67
N VAL A 519 1.29 -9.53 -37.35
CA VAL A 519 2.44 -9.25 -36.53
C VAL A 519 2.77 -10.48 -35.70
N ARG A 520 4.06 -10.80 -35.63
CA ARG A 520 4.58 -11.84 -34.75
C ARG A 520 4.73 -11.28 -33.34
N ILE A 521 4.13 -11.93 -32.35
CA ILE A 521 4.10 -11.51 -30.95
C ILE A 521 4.57 -12.63 -30.02
N LYS A 522 5.07 -12.24 -28.86
CA LYS A 522 5.51 -13.16 -27.81
C LYS A 522 4.43 -13.31 -26.75
N LEU A 523 4.04 -14.54 -26.46
CA LEU A 523 3.10 -14.91 -25.39
C LEU A 523 3.90 -15.53 -24.25
N ILE A 524 3.71 -15.04 -23.02
CA ILE A 524 4.45 -15.50 -21.84
C ILE A 524 3.48 -16.00 -20.79
N ASN A 525 3.62 -17.25 -20.36
CA ASN A 525 2.88 -17.82 -19.25
C ASN A 525 3.77 -17.86 -18.00
N TYR A 526 3.26 -17.37 -16.88
CA TYR A 526 3.96 -17.39 -15.60
C TYR A 526 3.24 -18.27 -14.58
N THR A 527 3.85 -19.39 -14.22
CA THR A 527 3.31 -20.30 -13.20
C THR A 527 3.78 -19.91 -11.80
N ASP A 528 3.67 -20.84 -10.85
CA ASP A 528 4.10 -20.63 -9.47
C ASP A 528 5.60 -20.37 -9.39
N LEU A 529 5.97 -19.38 -8.56
CA LEU A 529 7.35 -18.98 -8.28
C LEU A 529 8.14 -20.13 -7.66
N LEU A 530 7.47 -20.96 -6.86
CA LEU A 530 8.07 -22.06 -6.12
C LEU A 530 7.45 -23.39 -6.51
N ARG A 531 8.28 -24.42 -6.52
CA ARG A 531 7.87 -25.83 -6.57
C ARG A 531 8.68 -26.55 -5.49
N GLU A 532 8.00 -27.24 -4.56
CA GLU A 532 8.63 -27.92 -3.42
C GLU A 532 9.57 -26.98 -2.61
N ASP A 533 9.07 -25.79 -2.29
CA ASP A 533 9.77 -24.72 -1.55
C ASP A 533 11.07 -24.18 -2.19
N LYS A 534 11.37 -24.57 -3.43
CA LYS A 534 12.52 -24.06 -4.20
C LYS A 534 12.06 -23.21 -5.37
N PHE A 535 12.94 -22.34 -5.85
CA PHE A 535 12.67 -21.54 -7.04
C PHE A 535 12.36 -22.45 -8.25
N ASN A 536 11.22 -22.21 -8.88
CA ASN A 536 10.79 -22.96 -10.04
C ASN A 536 11.39 -22.36 -11.31
N HIS A 537 12.40 -23.01 -11.89
CA HIS A 537 13.01 -22.56 -13.15
C HIS A 537 12.08 -22.67 -14.36
N GLU A 538 11.02 -23.47 -14.27
CA GLU A 538 9.96 -23.61 -15.28
C GLU A 538 8.82 -22.60 -15.06
N SER A 539 8.98 -21.66 -14.12
CA SER A 539 7.94 -20.66 -13.79
C SER A 539 7.63 -19.64 -14.89
N LYS A 540 8.34 -19.70 -16.02
CA LYS A 540 8.18 -18.82 -17.16
C LYS A 540 8.27 -19.65 -18.44
N GLU A 541 7.16 -19.75 -19.14
CA GLU A 541 7.05 -20.39 -20.45
C GLU A 541 6.83 -19.31 -21.52
N GLU A 542 7.50 -19.44 -22.65
CA GLU A 542 7.41 -18.48 -23.74
C GLU A 542 6.99 -19.19 -25.03
N GLU A 543 6.00 -18.62 -25.71
CA GLU A 543 5.54 -19.09 -27.01
C GLU A 543 5.42 -17.93 -27.99
N TRP A 544 5.45 -18.24 -29.28
CA TRP A 544 5.24 -17.26 -30.34
C TRP A 544 3.83 -17.41 -30.92
N GLY A 545 3.21 -16.27 -31.24
CA GLY A 545 1.93 -16.21 -31.92
C GLY A 545 1.94 -15.21 -33.06
N VAL A 546 0.97 -15.36 -33.97
CA VAL A 546 0.69 -14.43 -35.06
C VAL A 546 -0.64 -13.76 -34.78
N ALA A 547 -0.65 -12.44 -34.70
CA ALA A 547 -1.79 -11.63 -34.33
C ALA A 547 -2.12 -10.57 -35.39
N GLU A 548 -3.32 -10.01 -35.32
CA GLU A 548 -3.66 -8.82 -36.12
C GLU A 548 -2.82 -7.60 -35.67
N GLU A 549 -2.43 -6.73 -36.61
CA GLU A 549 -1.52 -5.61 -36.35
C GLU A 549 -2.00 -4.62 -35.28
N GLU A 550 -3.31 -4.35 -35.22
CA GLU A 550 -3.87 -3.36 -34.28
C GLU A 550 -3.59 -3.67 -32.82
N VAL A 551 -3.29 -4.93 -32.47
CA VAL A 551 -2.92 -5.30 -31.09
C VAL A 551 -1.67 -4.55 -30.60
N LEU A 552 -0.79 -4.10 -31.51
CA LEU A 552 0.41 -3.34 -31.14
C LEU A 552 0.11 -1.94 -30.57
N LYS A 553 -1.13 -1.45 -30.73
CA LYS A 553 -1.61 -0.19 -30.14
C LYS A 553 -2.25 -0.39 -28.77
N ALA A 554 -2.52 -1.64 -28.37
CA ALA A 554 -3.20 -1.95 -27.13
C ALA A 554 -2.35 -1.61 -25.89
N LYS A 555 -3.04 -1.40 -24.77
CA LYS A 555 -2.45 -1.15 -23.45
C LYS A 555 -3.26 -1.90 -22.39
N GLY A 556 -2.63 -2.21 -21.26
CA GLY A 556 -3.30 -2.89 -20.16
C GLY A 556 -3.62 -4.34 -20.52
N VAL A 557 -4.80 -4.82 -20.17
CA VAL A 557 -5.23 -6.19 -20.46
C VAL A 557 -6.06 -6.23 -21.74
N VAL A 558 -5.77 -7.21 -22.60
CA VAL A 558 -6.54 -7.55 -23.80
C VAL A 558 -7.06 -8.97 -23.69
N GLN A 559 -8.08 -9.32 -24.46
CA GLN A 559 -8.44 -10.72 -24.68
C GLN A 559 -8.09 -11.10 -26.11
N PHE A 560 -7.32 -12.18 -26.26
CA PHE A 560 -7.24 -12.90 -27.52
C PHE A 560 -8.42 -13.87 -27.61
N GLU A 561 -9.26 -13.68 -28.62
CA GLU A 561 -10.52 -14.41 -28.78
C GLU A 561 -10.27 -15.93 -28.83
N ARG A 562 -11.01 -16.69 -28.01
CA ARG A 562 -10.85 -18.15 -27.88
C ARG A 562 -9.49 -18.63 -27.37
N MET A 563 -8.64 -17.73 -26.85
CA MET A 563 -7.37 -18.08 -26.19
C MET A 563 -7.42 -17.75 -24.69
N GLY A 564 -7.60 -16.48 -24.34
CA GLY A 564 -7.51 -16.02 -22.96
C GLY A 564 -7.25 -14.53 -22.86
N TYR A 565 -6.95 -14.05 -21.66
CA TYR A 565 -6.65 -12.65 -21.39
C TYR A 565 -5.16 -12.49 -21.19
N TYR A 566 -4.60 -11.41 -21.71
CA TYR A 566 -3.18 -11.15 -21.70
C TYR A 566 -2.91 -9.69 -21.33
N TYR A 567 -1.95 -9.47 -20.44
CA TYR A 567 -1.43 -8.15 -20.12
C TYR A 567 -0.36 -7.74 -21.15
N VAL A 568 -0.49 -6.55 -21.71
CA VAL A 568 0.51 -5.95 -22.61
C VAL A 568 1.71 -5.53 -21.78
N ASP A 569 2.75 -6.37 -21.75
CA ASP A 569 3.98 -6.11 -21.00
C ASP A 569 4.85 -5.06 -21.68
N GLN A 570 5.05 -5.28 -22.98
CA GLN A 570 5.77 -4.40 -23.89
C GLN A 570 5.11 -4.50 -25.26
N LYS A 571 5.45 -3.60 -26.19
CA LYS A 571 4.95 -3.69 -27.57
C LYS A 571 5.34 -5.05 -28.17
N GLY A 572 4.34 -5.90 -28.44
CA GLY A 572 4.54 -7.25 -28.98
C GLY A 572 4.84 -8.34 -27.93
N ILE A 573 4.82 -8.04 -26.64
CA ILE A 573 5.02 -9.03 -25.54
C ILE A 573 3.81 -9.02 -24.62
N PHE A 574 3.23 -10.20 -24.42
CA PHE A 574 1.94 -10.37 -23.77
C PHE A 574 2.03 -11.45 -22.68
N ASN A 575 1.73 -11.08 -21.43
CA ASN A 575 1.73 -11.99 -20.29
C ASN A 575 0.33 -12.59 -20.11
N LEU A 576 0.19 -13.92 -20.17
CA LEU A 576 -1.07 -14.61 -19.91
C LEU A 576 -1.55 -14.31 -18.49
N VAL A 577 -2.78 -13.80 -18.37
CA VAL A 577 -3.43 -13.58 -17.09
C VAL A 577 -3.84 -14.95 -16.53
N PRO A 578 -3.44 -15.32 -15.29
CA PRO A 578 -3.72 -16.64 -14.72
C PRO A 578 -5.22 -16.98 -14.68
N TYR A 579 -5.54 -18.28 -14.85
CA TYR A 579 -6.91 -18.82 -14.83
C TYR A 579 -7.85 -18.23 -15.89
N THR A 580 -7.30 -17.62 -16.94
CA THR A 580 -8.11 -17.02 -18.01
C THR A 580 -8.10 -17.79 -19.33
N VAL A 581 -7.27 -18.82 -19.46
CA VAL A 581 -7.27 -19.71 -20.63
C VAL A 581 -8.69 -20.21 -20.89
N GLN A 582 -9.18 -19.99 -22.10
CA GLN A 582 -10.52 -20.39 -22.48
C GLN A 582 -10.48 -21.86 -22.87
N VAL A 583 -11.10 -22.71 -22.05
CA VAL A 583 -11.26 -24.13 -22.36
C VAL A 583 -12.09 -24.24 -23.63
N LYS A 584 -11.45 -24.70 -24.71
CA LYS A 584 -12.12 -25.03 -25.97
C LYS A 584 -12.95 -26.28 -25.70
N LYS A 585 -14.27 -26.11 -25.48
CA LYS A 585 -15.21 -27.24 -25.50
C LYS A 585 -15.33 -27.67 -26.96
N TYR A 586 -14.56 -28.69 -27.33
CA TYR A 586 -14.65 -29.37 -28.62
C TYR A 586 -15.93 -30.20 -28.68
#